data_AF-A0A1I8C1Z3-F1
#
_entry.id   AF-A0A1I8C1Z3-F1
#
_cell.length_a   1.000
_cell.length_b   1.000
_cell.length_c   1.000
_cell.angle_alpha   90.00
_cell.angle_beta   90.00
_cell.angle_gamma   90.00
#
_symmetry.space_group_name_H-M   'P 1'
#
loop_
_entity.id
_entity.type
_entity.pdbx_description
1 polymer ?
#
loop_
_entity_poly.entity_id
_entity_poly.type
_entity_poly.pdbx_seq_one_letter_code
_entity_poly.pdbx_strand_id
1 'polypeptide(L)'
;MTYEKTQIEEDDYSSSSEILQEHEELLNPWALIGRENDEKEETMEMIEKERNEMLQHLWVIINDPNYSDDELEEIAMERVDNISRLLFEAFDTHYVGLSLLQSENSSMAQGTWSMTTAIFFTSTLLTTIGYGNLVPVTRTGRMFCIFYALFGVPLILITVTDIGKFLSEHIVWLYTRYARAKHRFRDRLLQQQQPLSSGGAELASSSSPQRSMLRAQLHELGLDNVHIPITLIAAILIGYMSIG
;
A
#
# COMPACT_ATOMS: atom_id res chain seq x y z
N MET A 1 -55.92 33.47 30.21
CA MET A 1 -55.60 32.02 30.20
C MET A 1 -54.98 31.54 28.88
N THR A 2 -55.21 32.22 27.73
CA THR A 2 -54.58 31.84 26.46
C THR A 2 -53.12 32.33 26.32
N TYR A 3 -52.79 33.52 26.82
CA TYR A 3 -51.44 34.10 26.69
C TYR A 3 -50.34 33.37 27.48
N GLU A 4 -50.70 32.81 28.64
CA GLU A 4 -49.76 32.09 29.51
C GLU A 4 -49.40 30.71 28.96
N LYS A 5 -50.27 30.11 28.13
CA LYS A 5 -49.97 28.85 27.44
C LYS A 5 -48.97 29.05 26.30
N THR A 6 -49.01 30.18 25.61
CA THR A 6 -48.14 30.44 24.45
C THR A 6 -46.68 30.70 24.86
N GLN A 7 -46.45 31.32 26.02
CA GLN A 7 -45.08 31.52 26.53
C GLN A 7 -44.42 30.24 27.04
N ILE A 8 -45.18 29.37 27.73
CA ILE A 8 -44.66 28.08 28.19
C ILE A 8 -44.30 27.18 26.99
N GLU A 9 -45.03 27.31 25.88
CA GLU A 9 -44.76 26.58 24.64
C GLU A 9 -43.55 27.18 23.88
N GLU A 10 -43.34 28.49 23.86
CA GLU A 10 -42.13 29.10 23.24
C GLU A 10 -40.83 28.77 24.01
N ASP A 11 -40.86 28.74 25.34
CA ASP A 11 -39.67 28.45 26.15
C ASP A 11 -39.22 26.97 26.02
N ASP A 12 -40.17 26.04 25.87
CA ASP A 12 -39.89 24.60 25.69
C ASP A 12 -39.31 24.30 24.28
N TYR A 13 -39.74 25.06 23.27
CA TYR A 13 -39.18 24.99 21.92
C TYR A 13 -37.78 25.63 21.83
N SER A 14 -37.54 26.75 22.53
CA SER A 14 -36.22 27.39 22.58
C SER A 14 -35.20 26.48 23.27
N SER A 15 -35.56 25.91 24.43
CA SER A 15 -34.68 25.01 25.18
C SER A 15 -34.45 23.69 24.44
N SER A 16 -35.47 23.13 23.77
CA SER A 16 -35.30 21.97 22.90
C SER A 16 -34.42 22.25 21.69
N SER A 17 -34.48 23.46 21.11
CA SER A 17 -33.64 23.84 19.99
C SER A 17 -32.17 24.05 20.39
N GLU A 18 -31.91 24.61 21.57
CA GLU A 18 -30.55 24.73 22.13
C GLU A 18 -29.95 23.36 22.46
N ILE A 19 -30.72 22.45 23.07
CA ILE A 19 -30.27 21.08 23.36
C ILE A 19 -30.00 20.31 22.06
N LEU A 20 -30.84 20.45 21.04
CA LEU A 20 -30.62 19.82 19.74
C LEU A 20 -29.41 20.40 19.01
N GLN A 21 -29.17 21.71 19.12
CA GLN A 21 -28.02 22.40 18.52
C GLN A 21 -26.70 22.01 19.21
N GLU A 22 -26.71 21.86 20.53
CA GLU A 22 -25.57 21.37 21.32
C GLU A 22 -25.29 19.88 21.03
N HIS A 23 -26.34 19.07 20.85
CA HIS A 23 -26.22 17.66 20.46
C HIS A 23 -25.74 17.48 19.00
N GLU A 24 -26.09 18.41 18.11
CA GLU A 24 -25.63 18.45 16.71
C GLU A 24 -24.18 18.97 16.61
N GLU A 25 -23.74 19.83 17.52
CA GLU A 25 -22.33 20.20 17.70
C GLU A 25 -21.49 19.05 18.27
N LEU A 26 -22.01 18.24 19.21
CA LEU A 26 -21.32 17.06 19.73
C LEU A 26 -21.20 15.92 18.70
N LEU A 27 -22.09 15.88 17.71
CA LEU A 27 -22.10 14.91 16.62
C LEU A 27 -21.44 15.43 15.34
N ASN A 28 -20.98 16.68 15.31
CA ASN A 28 -20.34 17.21 14.12
C ASN A 28 -18.98 16.49 13.91
N PRO A 29 -18.72 15.93 12.72
CA PRO A 29 -17.46 15.23 12.49
C PRO A 29 -16.23 16.14 12.66
N TRP A 30 -16.40 17.45 12.42
CA TRP A 30 -15.31 18.42 12.45
C TRP A 30 -14.90 18.88 13.85
N ALA A 31 -15.81 19.04 14.82
CA ALA A 31 -15.40 19.33 16.20
C ALA A 31 -14.98 18.06 16.93
N LEU A 32 -15.46 16.87 16.55
CA LEU A 32 -14.87 15.60 16.99
C LEU A 32 -13.41 15.48 16.54
N ILE A 33 -13.11 15.77 15.27
CA ILE A 33 -11.73 15.79 14.75
C ILE A 33 -10.90 16.90 15.44
N GLY A 34 -11.50 18.07 15.69
CA GLY A 34 -10.85 19.15 16.43
C GLY A 34 -10.42 18.69 17.82
N ARG A 35 -11.37 18.19 18.62
CA ARG A 35 -11.12 17.70 19.98
C ARG A 35 -10.10 16.55 20.02
N GLU A 36 -10.18 15.61 19.07
CA GLU A 36 -9.21 14.52 18.97
C GLU A 36 -7.79 15.03 18.66
N ASN A 37 -7.65 16.08 17.84
CA ASN A 37 -6.36 16.68 17.56
C ASN A 37 -5.83 17.48 18.76
N ASP A 38 -6.70 18.21 19.45
CA ASP A 38 -6.34 18.95 20.66
C ASP A 38 -5.86 17.99 21.77
N GLU A 39 -6.55 16.85 21.97
CA GLU A 39 -6.15 15.79 22.90
C GLU A 39 -4.79 15.16 22.54
N LYS A 40 -4.51 15.00 21.24
CA LYS A 40 -3.21 14.51 20.75
C LYS A 40 -2.10 15.54 21.00
N GLU A 41 -2.38 16.82 20.81
CA GLU A 41 -1.42 17.91 21.04
C GLU A 41 -1.07 18.02 22.53
N GLU A 42 -2.07 17.98 23.42
CA GLU A 42 -1.86 17.96 24.87
C GLU A 42 -1.05 16.74 25.35
N THR A 43 -1.37 15.55 24.81
CA THR A 43 -0.63 14.32 25.13
C THR A 43 0.83 14.44 24.67
N MET A 44 1.07 15.04 23.50
CA MET A 44 2.41 15.26 22.96
C MET A 44 3.22 16.26 23.79
N GLU A 45 2.61 17.38 24.18
CA GLU A 45 3.25 18.37 25.07
C GLU A 45 3.64 17.74 26.41
N MET A 46 2.78 16.86 26.96
CA MET A 46 3.08 16.12 28.18
C MET A 46 4.30 15.20 28.01
N ILE A 47 4.37 14.45 26.90
CA ILE A 47 5.50 13.56 26.59
C ILE A 47 6.80 14.35 26.42
N GLU A 48 6.76 15.47 25.70
CA GLU A 48 7.93 16.32 25.50
C GLU A 48 8.42 16.95 26.81
N LYS A 49 7.49 17.38 27.65
CA LYS A 49 7.80 17.90 28.99
C LYS A 49 8.48 16.83 29.86
N GLU A 50 7.89 15.64 29.97
CA GLU A 50 8.46 14.52 30.74
C GLU A 50 9.84 14.11 30.22
N ARG A 51 10.03 14.09 28.90
CA ARG A 51 11.33 13.86 28.25
C ARG A 51 12.36 14.91 28.66
N ASN A 52 12.00 16.20 28.61
CA ASN A 52 12.92 17.28 28.95
C ASN A 52 13.27 17.29 30.44
N GLU A 53 12.31 17.03 31.32
CA GLU A 53 12.53 16.89 32.76
C GLU A 53 13.45 15.69 33.07
N MET A 54 13.26 14.56 32.38
CA MET A 54 14.21 13.43 32.47
C MET A 54 15.62 13.85 32.10
N LEU A 55 15.78 14.48 30.93
CA LEU A 55 17.11 14.84 30.41
C LEU A 55 17.82 15.82 31.35
N GLN A 56 17.09 16.79 31.89
CA GLN A 56 17.65 17.73 32.88
C GLN A 56 18.05 17.02 34.17
N HIS A 57 17.21 16.13 34.69
CA HIS A 57 17.50 15.39 35.92
C HIS A 57 18.72 14.47 35.75
N LEU A 58 18.78 13.72 34.65
CA LEU A 58 19.94 12.88 34.32
C LEU A 58 21.20 13.71 34.13
N TRP A 59 21.10 14.88 33.47
CA TRP A 59 22.25 15.77 33.27
C TRP A 59 22.82 16.29 34.60
N VAL A 60 21.97 16.57 35.59
CA VAL A 60 22.41 16.98 36.92
C VAL A 60 23.12 15.83 37.63
N ILE A 61 22.54 14.63 37.63
CA ILE A 61 23.13 13.45 38.30
C ILE A 61 24.47 13.06 37.68
N ILE A 62 24.58 13.04 36.34
CA ILE A 62 25.81 12.69 35.62
C ILE A 62 26.98 13.63 35.99
N ASN A 63 26.69 14.90 36.29
CA ASN A 63 27.72 15.89 36.62
C ASN A 63 27.97 16.03 38.13
N ASP A 64 27.24 15.31 38.98
CA ASP A 64 27.43 15.33 40.41
C ASP A 64 28.41 14.21 40.83
N PRO A 65 29.61 14.55 41.34
CA PRO A 65 30.63 13.57 41.71
C PRO A 65 30.26 12.71 42.93
N ASN A 66 29.12 12.98 43.56
CA ASN A 66 28.66 12.30 44.76
C ASN A 66 27.78 11.06 44.48
N TYR A 67 27.46 10.78 43.21
CA TYR A 67 26.72 9.59 42.78
C TYR A 67 27.68 8.52 42.26
N SER A 68 27.39 7.25 42.58
CA SER A 68 28.09 6.11 41.99
C SER A 68 27.50 5.73 40.64
N ASP A 69 28.32 5.10 39.78
CA ASP A 69 27.88 4.64 38.45
C ASP A 69 26.68 3.66 38.53
N ASP A 70 26.64 2.83 39.58
CA ASP A 70 25.55 1.86 39.80
C ASP A 70 24.22 2.54 40.14
N GLU A 71 24.23 3.59 40.98
CA GLU A 71 23.04 4.39 41.32
C GLU A 71 22.54 5.19 40.11
N LEU A 72 23.46 5.69 39.28
CA LEU A 72 23.12 6.38 38.03
C LEU A 72 22.44 5.42 37.05
N GLU A 73 22.92 4.19 36.93
CA GLU A 73 22.34 3.18 36.05
C GLU A 73 20.90 2.80 36.48
N GLU A 74 20.67 2.62 37.78
CA GLU A 74 19.33 2.32 38.33
C GLU A 74 18.32 3.44 38.02
N ILE A 75 18.69 4.69 38.27
CA ILE A 75 17.83 5.86 38.01
C ILE A 75 17.57 6.04 36.50
N ALA A 76 18.57 5.78 35.66
CA ALA A 76 18.42 5.86 34.21
C ALA A 76 17.46 4.78 33.69
N MET A 77 17.58 3.54 34.16
CA MET A 77 16.70 2.44 33.75
C MET A 77 15.25 2.67 34.18
N GLU A 78 15.02 3.10 35.42
CA GLU A 78 13.67 3.41 35.93
C GLU A 78 13.00 4.49 35.06
N ARG A 79 13.75 5.53 34.73
CA ARG A 79 13.21 6.66 33.98
C ARG A 79 12.95 6.33 32.51
N VAL A 80 13.80 5.51 31.90
CA VAL A 80 13.59 4.99 30.54
C VAL A 80 12.35 4.07 30.51
N ASP A 81 12.13 3.24 31.52
CA ASP A 81 10.91 2.39 31.59
C ASP A 81 9.65 3.25 31.71
N ASN A 82 9.67 4.29 32.56
CA ASN A 82 8.53 5.18 32.73
C ASN A 82 8.17 5.91 31.44
N ILE A 83 9.17 6.45 30.72
CA ILE A 83 8.93 7.08 29.41
C ILE A 83 8.46 6.06 28.37
N SER A 84 9.05 4.86 28.35
CA SER A 84 8.63 3.82 27.41
C SER A 84 7.14 3.49 27.60
N ARG A 85 6.68 3.36 28.84
CA ARG A 85 5.25 3.13 29.14
C ARG A 85 4.36 4.28 28.71
N LEU A 86 4.75 5.52 29.00
CA LEU A 86 3.99 6.70 28.57
C LEU A 86 3.88 6.77 27.03
N LEU A 87 4.95 6.43 26.33
CA LEU A 87 4.95 6.38 24.86
C LEU A 87 4.07 5.26 24.32
N PHE A 88 4.10 4.06 24.92
CA PHE A 88 3.22 2.97 24.52
C PHE A 88 1.75 3.30 24.75
N GLU A 89 1.43 3.89 25.91
CA GLU A 89 0.06 4.32 26.24
C GLU A 89 -0.45 5.40 25.28
N ALA A 90 0.40 6.38 24.94
CA ALA A 90 0.05 7.42 23.98
C ALA A 90 -0.09 6.90 22.54
N PHE A 91 0.71 5.89 22.18
CA PHE A 91 0.60 5.22 20.89
C PHE A 91 -0.72 4.45 20.76
N ASP A 92 -1.09 3.68 21.78
CA ASP A 92 -2.30 2.85 21.77
C ASP A 92 -3.59 3.69 21.91
N THR A 93 -3.58 4.72 22.75
CA THR A 93 -4.80 5.51 23.05
C THR A 93 -5.04 6.62 22.03
N HIS A 94 -3.98 7.28 21.55
CA HIS A 94 -4.10 8.50 20.73
C HIS A 94 -3.48 8.35 19.34
N TYR A 95 -3.08 7.15 18.92
CA TYR A 95 -2.41 6.91 17.62
C TYR A 95 -1.23 7.88 17.36
N VAL A 96 -0.54 8.31 18.41
CA VAL A 96 0.64 9.19 18.30
C VAL A 96 1.76 8.37 17.69
N GLY A 97 1.83 8.37 16.36
CA GLY A 97 2.80 7.58 15.60
C GLY A 97 4.22 8.11 15.75
N LEU A 98 5.19 7.22 15.54
CA LEU A 98 6.63 7.56 15.53
C LEU A 98 6.95 8.74 14.60
N SER A 99 6.15 8.95 13.54
CA SER A 99 6.27 10.09 12.63
C SER A 99 6.14 11.46 13.30
N LEU A 100 5.37 11.58 14.38
CA LEU A 100 5.21 12.84 15.13
C LEU A 100 6.38 13.07 16.09
N LEU A 101 6.83 12.01 16.78
CA LEU A 101 7.97 12.04 17.71
C LEU A 101 9.32 12.22 17.03
N GLN A 102 9.47 11.74 15.80
CA GLN A 102 10.74 11.80 15.05
C GLN A 102 10.94 13.13 14.31
N SER A 103 9.94 14.03 14.34
CA SER A 103 9.96 15.33 13.67
C SER A 103 11.20 16.16 13.99
N GLU A 104 11.80 15.98 15.17
CA GLU A 104 12.98 16.74 15.60
C GLU A 104 14.31 16.22 15.00
N ASN A 105 14.43 14.93 14.63
CA ASN A 105 15.74 14.32 14.31
C ASN A 105 15.83 13.60 12.94
N SER A 106 14.71 13.41 12.21
CA SER A 106 14.69 12.73 10.89
C SER A 106 14.32 13.65 9.72
N SER A 107 14.83 14.89 9.74
CA SER A 107 14.71 15.86 8.64
C SER A 107 15.30 15.43 7.29
N MET A 108 15.97 14.26 7.21
CA MET A 108 16.61 13.75 5.99
C MET A 108 15.92 12.57 5.29
N ALA A 109 14.87 11.96 5.84
CA ALA A 109 14.31 10.74 5.24
C ALA A 109 12.80 10.72 4.95
N GLN A 110 11.94 11.44 5.68
CA GLN A 110 10.48 11.29 5.51
C GLN A 110 9.64 12.58 5.46
N GLY A 111 10.23 13.77 5.59
CA GLY A 111 9.47 15.04 5.61
C GLY A 111 9.88 16.10 4.58
N THR A 112 10.96 15.88 3.82
CA THR A 112 11.50 16.89 2.89
C THR A 112 11.07 16.60 1.45
N TRP A 113 10.45 17.61 0.82
CA TRP A 113 10.12 17.57 -0.61
C TRP A 113 11.39 17.56 -1.45
N SER A 114 11.79 16.38 -1.91
CA SER A 114 12.84 16.15 -2.90
C SER A 114 12.21 15.76 -4.23
N MET A 115 12.95 15.87 -5.35
CA MET A 115 12.41 15.51 -6.66
C MET A 115 11.92 14.05 -6.71
N THR A 116 12.68 13.13 -6.12
CA THR A 116 12.32 11.70 -6.05
C THR A 116 11.06 11.45 -5.22
N THR A 117 10.96 12.08 -4.04
CA THR A 117 9.78 11.93 -3.17
C THR A 117 8.54 12.59 -3.77
N ALA A 118 8.70 13.70 -4.49
CA ALA A 118 7.62 14.33 -5.25
C ALA A 118 7.12 13.44 -6.39
N ILE A 119 8.02 12.82 -7.16
CA ILE A 119 7.64 11.87 -8.22
C ILE A 119 6.93 10.66 -7.60
N PHE A 120 7.43 10.13 -6.49
CA PHE A 120 6.80 9.01 -5.79
C PHE A 120 5.40 9.37 -5.25
N PHE A 121 5.26 10.55 -4.65
CA PHE A 121 3.97 11.09 -4.21
C PHE A 121 2.99 11.23 -5.39
N THR A 122 3.39 11.87 -6.48
CA THR A 122 2.52 12.04 -7.66
C THR A 122 2.13 10.71 -8.31
N SER A 123 3.04 9.73 -8.34
CA SER A 123 2.78 8.38 -8.85
C SER A 123 1.79 7.61 -7.97
N THR A 124 1.97 7.64 -6.66
CA THR A 124 1.08 6.96 -5.70
C THR A 124 -0.30 7.62 -5.60
N LEU A 125 -0.36 8.93 -5.86
CA LEU A 125 -1.60 9.69 -6.04
C LEU A 125 -2.35 9.27 -7.31
N LEU A 126 -1.66 9.19 -8.46
CA LEU A 126 -2.26 8.74 -9.72
C LEU A 126 -2.75 7.29 -9.66
N THR A 127 -1.97 6.41 -9.05
CA THR A 127 -2.31 4.99 -8.91
C THR A 127 -3.35 4.70 -7.83
N THR A 128 -3.85 5.74 -7.14
CA THR A 128 -4.84 5.65 -6.04
C THR A 128 -4.37 4.80 -4.86
N ILE A 129 -3.07 4.55 -4.71
CA ILE A 129 -2.48 3.85 -3.55
C ILE A 129 -2.49 4.78 -2.33
N GLY A 130 -2.00 6.00 -2.50
CA GLY A 130 -2.08 7.08 -1.50
C GLY A 130 -1.61 6.73 -0.09
N TYR A 131 -0.30 6.53 0.13
CA TYR A 131 0.26 6.17 1.45
C TYR A 131 0.01 7.20 2.58
N GLY A 132 -0.28 8.46 2.25
CA GLY A 132 -0.60 9.50 3.23
C GLY A 132 0.56 10.01 4.09
N ASN A 133 1.77 9.47 3.90
CA ASN A 133 2.98 9.87 4.64
C ASN A 133 3.57 11.22 4.21
N LEU A 134 3.33 11.64 2.96
CA LEU A 134 3.77 12.92 2.42
C LEU A 134 2.58 13.59 1.71
N VAL A 135 2.11 14.73 2.23
CA VAL A 135 0.90 15.40 1.72
C VAL A 135 1.14 16.92 1.63
N PRO A 136 0.67 17.61 0.58
CA PRO A 136 0.78 19.06 0.51
C PRO A 136 -0.01 19.71 1.66
N VAL A 137 0.70 20.45 2.51
CA VAL A 137 0.11 21.19 3.63
C VAL A 137 -0.56 22.49 3.16
N THR A 138 -0.09 23.05 2.04
CA THR A 138 -0.58 24.33 1.51
C THR A 138 -1.96 24.20 0.85
N ARG A 139 -2.84 25.19 1.07
CA ARG A 139 -4.19 25.24 0.45
C ARG A 139 -4.13 25.13 -1.08
N THR A 140 -3.20 25.85 -1.70
CA THR A 140 -3.00 25.81 -3.15
C THR A 140 -2.50 24.45 -3.64
N GLY A 141 -1.59 23.81 -2.90
CA GLY A 141 -1.08 22.48 -3.25
C GLY A 141 -2.17 21.41 -3.19
N ARG A 142 -3.07 21.49 -2.19
CA ARG A 142 -4.25 20.60 -2.09
C ARG A 142 -5.20 20.78 -3.27
N MET A 143 -5.52 22.01 -3.65
CA MET A 143 -6.37 22.27 -4.83
C MET A 143 -5.75 21.73 -6.11
N PHE A 144 -4.44 21.94 -6.33
CA PHE A 144 -3.73 21.36 -7.47
C PHE A 144 -3.79 19.83 -7.48
N CYS A 145 -3.58 19.20 -6.31
CA CYS A 145 -3.65 17.76 -6.12
C CYS A 145 -5.01 17.18 -6.53
N ILE A 146 -6.11 17.86 -6.17
CA ILE A 146 -7.48 17.46 -6.54
C ILE A 146 -7.67 17.48 -8.06
N PHE A 147 -7.30 18.58 -8.73
CA PHE A 147 -7.41 18.66 -10.18
C PHE A 147 -6.52 17.62 -10.88
N TYR A 148 -5.30 17.45 -10.39
CA TYR A 148 -4.36 16.48 -10.91
C TYR A 148 -4.89 15.04 -10.80
N ALA A 149 -5.49 14.67 -9.66
CA ALA A 149 -6.11 13.36 -9.48
C ALA A 149 -7.35 13.17 -10.37
N LEU A 150 -8.19 14.20 -10.51
CA LEU A 150 -9.42 14.12 -11.29
C LEU A 150 -9.19 13.80 -12.77
N PHE A 151 -8.16 14.39 -13.38
CA PHE A 151 -7.79 14.09 -14.77
C PHE A 151 -6.77 12.94 -14.89
N GLY A 152 -5.92 12.79 -13.89
CA GLY A 152 -4.83 11.82 -13.90
C GLY A 152 -5.30 10.38 -13.73
N VAL A 153 -6.26 10.11 -12.83
CA VAL A 153 -6.77 8.75 -12.57
C VAL A 153 -7.44 8.14 -13.82
N PRO A 154 -8.34 8.85 -14.54
CA PRO A 154 -8.89 8.33 -15.79
C PRO A 154 -7.81 8.09 -16.86
N LEU A 155 -6.84 8.99 -16.98
CA LEU A 155 -5.78 8.90 -17.97
C LEU A 155 -4.88 7.68 -17.71
N ILE A 156 -4.46 7.47 -16.45
CA ILE A 156 -3.61 6.32 -16.10
C ILE A 156 -4.35 5.00 -16.36
N LEU A 157 -5.66 4.91 -16.08
CA LEU A 157 -6.45 3.71 -16.36
C LEU A 157 -6.48 3.35 -17.84
N ILE A 158 -6.65 4.35 -18.71
CA ILE A 158 -6.60 4.15 -20.16
C ILE A 158 -5.20 3.67 -20.58
N THR A 159 -4.14 4.33 -20.09
CA THR A 159 -2.76 3.94 -20.44
C THR A 159 -2.42 2.54 -19.96
N VAL A 160 -2.84 2.14 -18.76
CA VAL A 160 -2.63 0.79 -18.22
C VAL A 160 -3.36 -0.25 -19.08
N THR A 161 -4.56 0.07 -19.56
CA THR A 161 -5.31 -0.81 -20.45
C THR A 161 -4.56 -1.04 -21.77
N ASP A 162 -4.02 0.02 -22.35
CA ASP A 162 -3.29 -0.07 -23.62
C ASP A 162 -1.91 -0.73 -23.45
N ILE A 163 -1.20 -0.43 -22.36
CA ILE A 163 0.02 -1.15 -21.97
C ILE A 163 -0.29 -2.63 -21.75
N GLY A 164 -1.43 -2.97 -21.14
CA GLY A 164 -1.87 -4.35 -20.95
C GLY A 164 -2.10 -5.09 -22.27
N LYS A 165 -2.74 -4.46 -23.26
CA LYS A 165 -2.91 -5.02 -24.61
C LYS A 165 -1.57 -5.19 -25.32
N PHE A 166 -0.73 -4.15 -25.31
CA PHE A 166 0.60 -4.19 -25.90
C PHE A 166 1.42 -5.32 -25.30
N LEU A 167 1.45 -5.43 -23.97
CA LEU A 167 2.16 -6.49 -23.26
C LEU A 167 1.61 -7.87 -23.61
N SER A 168 0.29 -8.02 -23.69
CA SER A 168 -0.36 -9.28 -24.10
C SER A 168 0.05 -9.70 -25.51
N GLU A 169 -0.01 -8.78 -26.48
CA GLU A 169 0.41 -9.05 -27.87
C GLU A 169 1.89 -9.43 -27.96
N HIS A 170 2.76 -8.74 -27.20
CA HIS A 170 4.19 -9.04 -27.16
C HIS A 170 4.47 -10.39 -26.51
N ILE A 171 3.74 -10.73 -25.44
CA ILE A 171 3.83 -12.05 -24.80
C ILE A 171 3.40 -13.14 -25.76
N VAL A 172 2.28 -12.96 -26.47
CA VAL A 172 1.79 -13.94 -27.47
C VAL A 172 2.76 -14.06 -28.64
N TRP A 173 3.31 -12.94 -29.13
CA TRP A 173 4.33 -12.95 -30.17
C TRP A 173 5.59 -13.69 -29.71
N LEU A 174 6.08 -13.39 -28.51
CA LEU A 174 7.26 -14.04 -27.94
C LEU A 174 7.02 -15.54 -27.72
N TYR A 175 5.85 -15.91 -27.20
CA TYR A 175 5.42 -17.29 -27.03
C TYR A 175 5.38 -18.03 -28.37
N THR A 176 4.72 -17.47 -29.38
CA THR A 176 4.64 -18.10 -30.71
C THR A 176 6.02 -18.21 -31.36
N ARG A 177 6.91 -17.23 -31.16
CA ARG A 177 8.30 -17.28 -31.62
C ARG A 177 9.09 -18.41 -30.94
N TYR A 178 8.95 -18.55 -29.62
CA TYR A 178 9.57 -19.61 -28.83
C TYR A 178 9.04 -20.99 -29.23
N ALA A 179 7.72 -21.15 -29.32
CA ALA A 179 7.07 -22.40 -29.72
C ALA A 179 7.52 -22.82 -31.14
N ARG A 180 7.54 -21.89 -32.11
CA ARG A 180 8.05 -22.16 -33.46
C ARG A 180 9.54 -22.52 -33.49
N ALA A 181 10.36 -21.95 -32.60
CA ALA A 181 11.77 -22.31 -32.49
C ALA A 181 11.93 -23.73 -31.90
N LYS A 182 11.18 -24.06 -30.86
CA LYS A 182 11.14 -25.39 -30.23
C LYS A 182 10.66 -26.47 -31.20
N HIS A 183 9.59 -26.21 -31.95
CA HIS A 183 9.09 -27.11 -32.98
C HIS A 183 10.16 -27.36 -34.06
N ARG A 184 10.78 -26.29 -34.60
CA ARG A 184 11.88 -26.43 -35.56
C ARG A 184 13.06 -27.24 -35.03
N PHE A 185 13.38 -27.11 -33.74
CA PHE A 185 14.46 -27.89 -33.13
C PHE A 185 14.06 -29.36 -32.94
N ARG A 186 12.81 -29.63 -32.52
CA ARG A 186 12.28 -30.98 -32.34
C ARG A 186 12.14 -31.72 -33.67
N ASP A 187 11.70 -31.05 -34.72
CA ASP A 187 11.59 -31.65 -36.06
C ASP A 187 12.97 -32.04 -36.61
N ARG A 188 14.01 -31.25 -36.32
CA ARG A 188 15.40 -31.60 -36.66
C ARG A 188 15.92 -32.80 -35.87
N LEU A 189 15.55 -32.92 -34.59
CA LEU A 189 15.92 -34.08 -33.77
C LEU A 189 15.17 -35.36 -34.21
N LEU A 190 13.91 -35.25 -34.64
CA LEU A 190 13.13 -36.38 -35.17
C LEU A 190 13.58 -36.79 -36.58
N GLN A 191 14.00 -35.84 -37.43
CA GLN A 191 14.59 -36.15 -38.74
C GLN A 191 15.90 -36.92 -38.65
N GLN A 192 16.63 -36.81 -37.53
CA GLN A 192 17.89 -37.52 -37.32
C GLN A 192 17.71 -39.02 -37.01
N GLN A 193 16.47 -39.51 -36.76
CA GLN A 193 16.19 -40.91 -36.41
C GLN A 193 15.74 -41.83 -37.56
N GLN A 194 15.86 -41.43 -38.84
CA GLN A 194 15.71 -42.40 -39.93
C GLN A 194 17.05 -42.71 -40.59
N PRO A 195 17.62 -43.88 -40.28
CA PRO A 195 17.98 -44.77 -41.36
C PRO A 195 17.47 -46.21 -41.13
N LEU A 196 16.90 -46.75 -42.21
CA LEU A 196 16.90 -48.16 -42.60
C LEU A 196 16.12 -49.20 -41.76
N SER A 197 14.83 -49.33 -42.04
CA SER A 197 14.15 -50.65 -42.02
C SER A 197 13.07 -50.71 -43.11
N SER A 198 13.53 -50.97 -44.33
CA SER A 198 12.69 -51.54 -45.39
C SER A 198 12.45 -53.02 -45.06
N GLY A 199 11.26 -53.36 -44.56
CA GLY A 199 10.84 -54.75 -44.39
C GLY A 199 9.77 -54.91 -43.33
N GLY A 200 8.50 -54.81 -43.72
CA GLY A 200 7.37 -55.10 -42.83
C GLY A 200 6.08 -54.35 -43.18
N ALA A 201 5.69 -54.34 -44.45
CA ALA A 201 4.33 -53.99 -44.83
C ALA A 201 3.50 -55.28 -44.80
N GLU A 202 2.76 -55.49 -43.72
CA GLU A 202 1.42 -56.11 -43.68
C GLU A 202 0.98 -56.25 -42.21
N LEU A 203 -0.31 -56.03 -41.94
CA LEU A 203 -1.01 -56.19 -40.65
C LEU A 203 -0.99 -54.98 -39.69
N ALA A 204 -1.67 -53.89 -40.08
CA ALA A 204 -2.49 -53.08 -39.16
C ALA A 204 -3.43 -52.15 -39.93
N SER A 205 -4.19 -52.70 -40.87
CA SER A 205 -5.35 -52.04 -41.48
C SER A 205 -6.59 -52.28 -40.61
N SER A 206 -6.76 -51.51 -39.54
CA SER A 206 -8.09 -51.15 -39.01
C SER A 206 -7.97 -50.22 -37.80
N SER A 207 -8.83 -49.21 -37.74
CA SER A 207 -8.87 -48.10 -36.76
C SER A 207 -7.78 -47.04 -37.01
N SER A 208 -8.05 -45.78 -37.34
CA SER A 208 -9.16 -44.92 -36.93
C SER A 208 -9.08 -43.56 -37.68
N PRO A 209 -9.77 -43.36 -38.81
CA PRO A 209 -9.92 -42.02 -39.41
C PRO A 209 -10.66 -41.04 -38.48
N GLN A 210 -11.33 -41.56 -37.45
CA GLN A 210 -12.05 -40.80 -36.44
C GLN A 210 -11.14 -40.15 -35.40
N ARG A 211 -9.93 -40.70 -35.12
CA ARG A 211 -9.00 -40.11 -34.15
C ARG A 211 -8.27 -38.87 -34.68
N SER A 212 -8.01 -38.82 -35.99
CA SER A 212 -7.45 -37.62 -36.63
C SER A 212 -8.50 -36.52 -36.74
N MET A 213 -9.75 -36.86 -37.07
CA MET A 213 -10.86 -35.91 -37.12
C MET A 213 -11.25 -35.38 -35.74
N LEU A 214 -11.26 -36.23 -34.71
CA LEU A 214 -11.52 -35.81 -33.32
C LEU A 214 -10.37 -34.93 -32.78
N ARG A 215 -9.11 -35.20 -33.16
CA ARG A 215 -7.98 -34.28 -32.89
C ARG A 215 -8.10 -32.95 -33.64
N ALA A 216 -8.60 -32.96 -34.88
CA ALA A 216 -8.84 -31.74 -35.63
C ALA A 216 -9.97 -30.90 -35.01
N GLN A 217 -11.02 -31.54 -34.49
CA GLN A 217 -12.10 -30.86 -33.77
C GLN A 217 -11.70 -30.43 -32.36
N LEU A 218 -10.83 -31.18 -31.65
CA LEU A 218 -10.26 -30.76 -30.37
C LEU A 218 -9.33 -29.55 -30.53
N HIS A 219 -8.64 -29.46 -31.66
CA HIS A 219 -7.83 -28.30 -32.05
C HIS A 219 -8.71 -27.08 -32.41
N GLU A 220 -9.91 -27.31 -32.92
CA GLU A 220 -10.92 -26.28 -33.22
C GLU A 220 -11.65 -25.75 -31.96
N LEU A 221 -11.74 -26.57 -30.90
CA LEU A 221 -12.34 -26.23 -29.60
C LEU A 221 -11.41 -25.47 -28.63
N GLY A 222 -10.19 -25.11 -29.05
CA GLY A 222 -9.32 -24.18 -28.31
C GLY A 222 -8.95 -24.61 -26.88
N LEU A 223 -9.01 -25.91 -26.56
CA LEU A 223 -8.88 -26.40 -25.18
C LEU A 223 -7.55 -27.07 -24.84
N ASP A 224 -6.63 -27.20 -25.79
CA ASP A 224 -5.23 -27.42 -25.45
C ASP A 224 -4.50 -26.09 -25.61
N ASN A 225 -4.44 -25.35 -24.50
CA ASN A 225 -3.19 -24.75 -24.00
C ASN A 225 -3.44 -23.64 -22.95
N VAL A 226 -4.23 -23.92 -21.91
CA VAL A 226 -4.27 -23.06 -20.71
C VAL A 226 -3.01 -23.23 -19.84
N HIS A 227 -2.09 -24.14 -20.22
CA HIS A 227 -0.79 -24.33 -19.55
C HIS A 227 0.32 -23.34 -19.99
N ILE A 228 0.02 -22.44 -20.93
CA ILE A 228 0.94 -21.43 -21.48
C ILE A 228 1.39 -20.32 -20.50
N PRO A 229 0.58 -19.81 -19.54
CA PRO A 229 1.00 -18.69 -18.71
C PRO A 229 2.04 -19.10 -17.66
N ILE A 230 1.94 -20.29 -17.06
CA ILE A 230 2.80 -20.70 -15.93
C ILE A 230 4.24 -20.96 -16.37
N THR A 231 4.44 -21.62 -17.52
CA THR A 231 5.78 -21.93 -18.03
C THR A 231 6.53 -20.68 -18.50
N LEU A 232 5.81 -19.69 -19.03
CA LEU A 232 6.36 -18.40 -19.44
C LEU A 232 6.71 -17.53 -18.22
N ILE A 233 5.85 -17.50 -17.19
CA ILE A 233 6.14 -16.85 -15.90
C ILE A 233 7.36 -17.48 -15.24
N ALA A 234 7.44 -18.82 -15.20
CA ALA A 234 8.59 -19.53 -14.65
C ALA A 234 9.88 -19.23 -15.43
N ALA A 235 9.83 -19.12 -16.76
CA ALA A 235 11.00 -18.77 -17.57
C ALA A 235 11.47 -17.32 -17.33
N ILE A 236 10.55 -16.37 -17.17
CA ILE A 236 10.87 -14.97 -16.81
C ILE A 236 11.51 -14.91 -15.42
N LEU A 237 10.96 -15.64 -14.45
CA LEU A 237 11.50 -15.71 -13.08
C LEU A 237 12.89 -16.35 -13.03
N ILE A 238 13.12 -17.43 -13.80
CA ILE A 238 14.43 -18.06 -13.92
C ILE A 238 15.43 -17.11 -14.60
N GLY A 239 15.00 -16.40 -15.64
CA GLY A 239 15.81 -15.38 -16.31
C GLY A 239 16.24 -14.28 -15.34
N TYR A 240 15.29 -13.76 -14.55
CA TYR A 240 15.54 -12.75 -13.52
C TYR A 240 16.51 -13.24 -12.43
N MET A 241 16.34 -14.47 -11.94
CA MET A 241 17.26 -15.09 -10.97
C MET A 241 18.67 -15.33 -11.54
N SER A 242 18.80 -15.56 -12.85
CA SER A 242 20.09 -15.85 -13.50
C SER A 242 20.90 -14.61 -13.89
N ILE A 243 20.25 -13.44 -13.95
CA ILE A 243 20.86 -12.16 -14.32
C ILE A 243 21.38 -11.38 -13.09
N GLY A 244 21.14 -11.92 -11.88
CA GLY A 244 21.64 -11.36 -10.61
C GLY A 244 23.08 -10.88 -10.68
#